data_AF-A0A1E4FCU9-F1
#
_entry.id   AF-A0A1E4FCU9-F1
#
_cell.length_a   1.000
_cell.length_b   1.000
_cell.length_c   1.000
_cell.angle_alpha   90.00
_cell.angle_beta   90.00
_cell.angle_gamma   90.00
#
_symmetry.space_group_name_H-M   'P 1'
#
loop_
_entity.id
_entity.type
_entity.pdbx_description
1 polymer ?
#
loop_
_entity_poly.entity_id
_entity_poly.type
_entity_poly.pdbx_seq_one_letter_code
_entity_poly.pdbx_strand_id
1 'polypeptide(L)' 'MLPTYVLARDHLQRAVTILQGTDRKSRELRYIIERTIGLMDDFRPDEPPQPESNVFELNDYRHRRG' A
#
# COMPACT_ATOMS: atom_id res chain seq x y z
N MET A 1 -1.57 -17.34 12.25
CA MET A 1 -0.80 -17.13 11.01
C MET A 1 -0.38 -15.67 10.97
N LEU A 2 0.85 -15.34 10.56
CA LEU A 2 1.22 -13.95 10.28
C LEU A 2 0.34 -13.42 9.15
N PRO A 3 -0.15 -12.16 9.20
CA PRO A 3 -0.86 -11.58 8.09
C PRO A 3 0.01 -11.64 6.83
N THR A 4 -0.54 -12.07 5.70
CA THR A 4 0.17 -12.19 4.40
C THR A 4 0.94 -10.92 4.04
N TYR A 5 0.40 -9.78 4.48
CA TYR A 5 1.00 -8.46 4.36
C TYR A 5 2.37 -8.32 5.04
N VAL A 6 2.53 -8.85 6.25
CA VAL A 6 3.79 -8.80 7.01
C VAL A 6 4.86 -9.64 6.31
N LEU A 7 4.47 -10.78 5.75
CA LEU A 7 5.36 -11.64 4.95
C LEU A 7 5.81 -10.94 3.66
N ALA A 8 4.88 -10.28 2.95
CA ALA A 8 5.22 -9.50 1.76
C ALA A 8 6.24 -8.38 2.08
N ARG A 9 6.08 -7.69 3.21
CA ARG A 9 7.02 -6.64 3.65
C ARG A 9 8.42 -7.19 3.90
N ASP A 10 8.55 -8.33 4.58
CA ASP A 10 9.85 -8.98 4.82
C ASP A 10 10.55 -9.37 3.50
N HIS A 11 9.80 -9.92 2.54
CA HIS A 11 10.34 -10.26 1.23
C HIS A 11 10.89 -9.02 0.49
N LEU A 12 10.20 -7.89 0.56
CA LEU A 12 10.65 -6.63 -0.03
C LEU A 12 11.90 -6.09 0.67
N GLN A 13 11.96 -6.12 2.01
CA GLN A 13 13.15 -5.71 2.77
C GLN A 13 14.38 -6.56 2.40
N ARG A 14 14.19 -7.87 2.23
CA ARG A 14 15.24 -8.78 1.77
C ARG A 14 15.69 -8.45 0.34
N ALA A 15 14.75 -8.13 -0.56
CA ALA A 15 15.07 -7.77 -1.94
C ALA A 15 15.91 -6.48 -2.03
N VAL A 16 15.63 -5.46 -1.21
CA VAL A 16 16.46 -4.24 -1.12
C VAL A 16 17.90 -4.57 -0.74
N THR A 17 18.08 -5.46 0.24
CA THR A 17 19.40 -5.87 0.74
C THR A 17 20.21 -6.65 -0.31
N ILE A 18 19.54 -7.47 -1.13
CA ILE A 18 20.15 -8.28 -2.18
C ILE A 18 20.48 -7.44 -3.42
N LEU A 19 19.67 -6.43 -3.73
CA LEU A 19 19.93 -5.49 -4.81
C LEU A 19 21.13 -4.63 -4.43
N GLN A 20 22.34 -5.10 -4.72
CA GLN A 20 23.62 -4.41 -4.50
C GLN A 20 24.22 -3.85 -5.79
N GLY A 21 23.65 -4.17 -6.95
CA GLY A 21 24.13 -3.71 -8.26
C GLY A 21 24.17 -2.19 -8.38
N THR A 22 25.24 -1.67 -8.97
CA THR A 22 25.42 -0.22 -9.22
C THR A 22 24.80 0.22 -10.53
N ASP A 23 24.28 -0.70 -11.34
CA ASP A 23 23.62 -0.41 -12.61
C ASP A 23 22.27 0.30 -12.40
N ARG A 24 21.82 1.01 -13.45
CA ARG A 24 20.59 1.81 -13.42
C ARG A 24 19.37 0.97 -13.06
N LYS A 25 19.28 -0.26 -13.56
CA LYS A 25 18.13 -1.15 -13.35
C LYS A 25 18.06 -1.64 -11.90
N SER A 26 19.21 -1.99 -11.31
CA SER A 26 19.29 -2.34 -9.89
C SER A 26 18.91 -1.18 -8.97
N ARG A 27 19.34 0.05 -9.27
CA ARG A 27 18.95 1.25 -8.51
C ARG A 27 17.46 1.54 -8.63
N GLU A 28 16.91 1.44 -9.84
CA GLU A 28 15.48 1.64 -10.11
C GLU A 28 14.61 0.61 -9.38
N LEU A 29 15.02 -0.66 -9.40
CA LEU A 29 14.35 -1.72 -8.65
C LEU A 29 14.42 -1.47 -7.14
N ARG A 30 15.58 -1.07 -6.61
CA ARG A 30 15.72 -0.72 -5.19
C ARG A 30 14.76 0.41 -4.79
N TYR A 31 14.71 1.47 -5.60
CA TYR A 31 13.81 2.59 -5.39
C TYR A 31 12.33 2.17 -5.38
N ILE A 32 11.90 1.32 -6.33
CA ILE A 32 10.53 0.80 -6.38
C ILE A 32 10.20 0.03 -5.10
N ILE A 33 11.12 -0.82 -4.63
CA ILE A 33 10.89 -1.63 -3.45
C ILE A 33 10.84 -0.77 -2.19
N GLU A 34 11.76 0.18 -2.02
CA GLU A 34 11.75 1.13 -0.90
C GLU A 34 10.45 1.93 -0.87
N ARG A 35 9.98 2.43 -2.02
CA ARG A 35 8.71 3.14 -2.12
C ARG A 35 7.53 2.25 -1.74
N THR A 36 7.56 0.97 -2.15
CA THR A 36 6.51 0.00 -1.84
C THR A 36 6.46 -0.30 -0.35
N ILE A 37 7.62 -0.48 0.31
CA ILE A 37 7.69 -0.65 1.77
C ILE A 37 7.11 0.57 2.48
N GLY A 38 7.43 1.79 2.03
CA GLY A 38 6.85 3.01 2.61
C GLY A 38 5.33 3.08 2.47
N LEU A 39 4.79 2.78 1.28
CA LEU A 39 3.33 2.69 1.07
C LEU A 39 2.70 1.62 1.96
N MET A 40 3.43 0.54 2.23
CA MET A 40 2.97 -0.49 3.13
C MET A 40 3.01 -0.05 4.62
N ASP A 41 3.98 0.77 5.01
CA ASP A 41 4.01 1.30 6.37
C ASP A 41 2.87 2.30 6.61
N ASP A 42 2.49 3.04 5.57
CA ASP A 42 1.35 3.98 5.59
C ASP A 42 -0.02 3.27 5.57
N PHE A 43 -0.09 2.06 4.99
CA PHE A 43 -1.33 1.29 4.90
C PHE A 43 -1.58 0.51 6.20
N ARG A 44 -2.62 0.90 6.94
CA ARG A 44 -3.07 0.24 8.17
C ARG A 44 -4.09 -0.87 7.84
N PRO A 45 -3.72 -2.16 7.93
CA PRO A 45 -4.64 -3.26 7.64
C PRO A 45 -5.74 -3.45 8.70
N ASP A 46 -5.64 -2.78 9.86
CA ASP A 46 -6.67 -2.81 10.92
C ASP A 46 -7.83 -1.84 10.67
N GLU A 47 -7.74 -0.98 9.64
CA GLU A 47 -8.89 -0.21 9.21
C GLU A 47 -9.80 -1.15 8.39
N PRO A 48 -11.06 -1.38 8.81
CA PRO A 48 -11.98 -2.19 8.02
C PRO A 48 -12.02 -1.56 6.62
N PRO A 49 -11.94 -2.35 5.53
CA PRO A 49 -12.05 -1.81 4.19
C PRO A 49 -13.37 -1.04 4.15
N GLN A 50 -13.28 0.30 4.07
CA GLN A 50 -14.47 1.10 3.82
C GLN A 50 -15.04 0.52 2.53
N PRO A 51 -16.29 0.02 2.52
CA PRO A 51 -16.88 -0.43 1.28
C PRO A 51 -16.78 0.77 0.34
N GLU A 52 -16.10 0.60 -0.80
CA GLU A 52 -15.98 1.66 -1.78
C GLU A 52 -17.39 2.12 -2.11
N SER A 53 -17.75 3.28 -1.57
CA SER A 53 -19.04 3.93 -1.74
C SER A 53 -19.09 4.48 -3.17
N ASN A 54 -19.16 3.55 -4.12
CA ASN A 54 -19.61 3.79 -5.49
C ASN A 54 -21.15 3.87 -5.55
N VAL A 55 -21.81 3.82 -4.40
CA VAL A 55 -23.22 4.17 -4.23
C VAL A 55 -23.24 5.53 -3.54
N PHE A 56 -23.30 6.60 -4.34
CA PHE A 56 -23.81 7.87 -3.87
C PHE A 56 -25.26 7.60 -3.42
N GLU A 57 -25.47 7.41 -2.12
CA GLU A 57 -26.81 7.27 -1.58
C GLU A 57 -27.55 8.58 -1.81
N LEU A 58 -28.54 8.54 -2.71
CA LEU A 58 -29.43 9.66 -3.06
C LEU A 58 -30.11 10.29 -1.81
N ASN A 59 -30.08 9.61 -0.67
CA ASN A 59 -30.57 10.10 0.63
C ASN A 59 -29.75 11.27 1.20
N ASP A 60 -28.47 11.41 0.87
CA ASP A 60 -27.64 12.52 1.34
C ASP A 60 -27.92 13.84 0.62
N TYR A 61 -28.55 13.77 -0.56
CA TYR A 61 -28.84 14.97 -1.35
C TYR A 61 -29.99 15.81 -0.75
N ARG A 62 -30.89 15.19 0.02
CA ARG A 62 -32.08 15.88 0.57
C ARG A 62 -31.80 16.64 1.88
N HIS A 63 -30.65 16.42 2.51
CA HIS A 63 -30.25 17.11 3.75
C HIS A 63 -29.40 18.36 3.50
N ARG A 64 -28.99 18.66 2.26
CA ARG A 64 -28.20 19.86 1.91
C ARG A 64 -28.97 20.96 1.16
N ARG A 65 -30.26 20.78 0.88
CA ARG A 65 -31.15 21.85 0.44
C ARG A 65 -32.40 21.87 1.31
N GLY A 66 -32.31 22.63 2.41
CA GLY A 66 -33.45 23.45 2.81
C GLY A 66 -33.79 24.46 1.73
#